data_AF-A0A060I583-F1
#
_entry.id   AF-A0A060I583-F1
#
_cell.length_a   1.000
_cell.length_b   1.000
_cell.length_c   1.000
_cell.angle_alpha   90.00
_cell.angle_beta   90.00
_cell.angle_gamma   90.00
#
_symmetry.space_group_name_H-M   'P 1'
#
loop_
_entity.id
_entity.type
_entity.pdbx_description
1 polymer ?
#
loop_
_entity_poly.entity_id
_entity_poly.type
_entity_poly.pdbx_seq_one_letter_code
_entity_poly.pdbx_strand_id
1 'polypeptide(L)'
;MTLSRPAPLADHHELAEFSSGVAELDEWLRRRARANQAGGASRTFVVCVRNRVIAYYALASGAVRQPEAPGRFRRNRPDPIPVAVLGRLAIDQSHQGRGIGRALVRDAGLRLLNAAEILGIRGLLVHAISDDARAFYEAASCPRHPIP
;
A
#
# COMPACT_ATOMS: atom_id res chain seq x y z
N MET A 1 23.55 -3.41 7.41
CA MET A 1 22.70 -2.31 6.89
C MET A 1 21.35 -2.40 7.56
N THR A 2 20.98 -1.40 8.37
CA THR A 2 19.72 -1.40 9.13
C THR A 2 18.64 -0.69 8.33
N LEU A 3 17.52 -1.38 8.10
CA LEU A 3 16.33 -0.79 7.48
C LEU A 3 15.56 0.04 8.51
N SER A 4 15.04 1.19 8.10
CA SER A 4 14.14 1.97 8.94
C SER A 4 12.79 1.25 9.14
N ARG A 5 12.04 1.66 10.17
CA ARG A 5 10.61 1.35 10.23
C ARG A 5 9.85 2.14 9.14
N PRO A 6 8.70 1.65 8.67
CA PRO A 6 7.85 2.43 7.76
C PRO A 6 7.45 3.77 8.39
N ALA A 7 7.76 4.86 7.69
CA ALA A 7 7.48 6.23 8.14
C ALA A 7 6.80 7.04 7.03
N PRO A 8 6.03 8.09 7.34
CA PRO A 8 5.48 8.99 6.33
C PRO A 8 6.58 9.57 5.43
N LEU A 9 6.31 9.70 4.13
CA LEU A 9 7.20 10.36 3.20
C LEU A 9 7.41 11.82 3.62
N ALA A 10 8.64 12.31 3.47
CA ALA A 10 9.09 13.61 3.92
C ALA A 10 10.19 14.15 2.99
N ASP A 11 10.55 15.42 3.15
CA ASP A 11 11.46 16.11 2.21
C ASP A 11 12.91 15.61 2.29
N HIS A 12 13.35 15.14 3.46
CA HIS A 12 14.69 14.58 3.64
C HIS A 12 14.91 13.22 2.97
N HIS A 13 13.84 12.56 2.52
CA HIS A 13 13.94 11.26 1.85
C HIS A 13 14.48 11.39 0.42
N GLU A 14 15.42 10.54 0.06
CA GLU A 14 16.06 10.51 -1.26
C GLU A 14 15.33 9.51 -2.16
N LEU A 15 14.76 10.01 -3.27
CA LEU A 15 13.91 9.24 -4.19
C LEU A 15 14.56 9.02 -5.56
N ALA A 16 15.62 9.76 -5.89
CA ALA A 16 16.18 9.83 -7.23
C ALA A 16 16.69 8.46 -7.73
N GLU A 17 17.32 7.68 -6.85
CA GLU A 17 17.91 6.38 -7.19
C GLU A 17 16.94 5.20 -7.05
N PHE A 18 15.69 5.44 -6.63
CA PHE A 18 14.73 4.36 -6.43
C PHE A 18 14.39 3.70 -7.77
N SER A 19 14.58 2.38 -7.88
CA SER A 19 14.22 1.61 -9.08
C SER A 19 13.54 0.30 -8.69
N SER A 20 12.24 0.18 -8.92
CA SER A 20 11.48 -1.06 -8.64
C SER A 20 11.43 -2.01 -9.83
N GLY A 21 11.86 -1.56 -11.02
CA GLY A 21 11.68 -2.28 -12.28
C GLY A 21 10.36 -1.98 -12.99
N VAL A 22 9.51 -1.14 -12.39
CA VAL A 22 8.27 -0.67 -12.99
C VAL A 22 8.32 0.86 -13.07
N ALA A 23 8.65 1.38 -14.26
CA ALA A 23 8.90 2.81 -14.47
C ALA A 23 7.74 3.71 -14.01
N GLU A 24 6.49 3.25 -14.15
CA GLU A 24 5.32 3.99 -13.66
C GLU A 24 5.35 4.21 -12.14
N LEU A 25 5.74 3.19 -11.37
CA LEU A 25 5.82 3.27 -9.91
C LEU A 25 7.01 4.15 -9.48
N ASP A 26 8.11 4.08 -10.21
CA ASP A 26 9.32 4.85 -9.92
C ASP A 26 9.10 6.35 -10.20
N GLU A 27 8.56 6.68 -11.37
CA GLU A 27 8.28 8.06 -11.75
C GLU A 27 7.17 8.67 -10.89
N TRP A 28 6.16 7.90 -10.51
CA TRP A 28 5.13 8.38 -9.59
C TRP A 28 5.72 8.74 -8.23
N LEU A 29 6.61 7.90 -7.67
CA LEU A 29 7.27 8.18 -6.39
C LEU A 29 8.06 9.49 -6.46
N ARG A 30 8.88 9.65 -7.49
CA ARG A 30 9.78 10.82 -7.65
C ARG A 30 9.02 12.12 -7.89
N ARG A 31 7.95 12.09 -8.71
CA ARG A 31 7.31 13.32 -9.21
C ARG A 31 5.97 13.65 -8.54
N ARG A 32 5.23 12.65 -8.04
CA ARG A 32 3.84 12.84 -7.61
C ARG A 32 3.59 12.52 -6.15
N ALA A 33 4.34 11.61 -5.53
CA ALA A 33 4.05 11.14 -4.18
C ALA A 33 3.98 12.27 -3.13
N ARG A 34 4.92 13.24 -3.18
CA ARG A 34 4.94 14.39 -2.25
C ARG A 34 3.75 15.32 -2.48
N ALA A 35 3.50 15.71 -3.73
CA ALA A 35 2.39 16.58 -4.08
C ALA A 35 1.04 15.94 -3.73
N ASN A 36 0.87 14.64 -4.00
CA ASN A 36 -0.34 13.89 -3.63
C ASN A 36 -0.52 13.82 -2.11
N GLN A 37 0.57 13.73 -1.35
CA GLN A 37 0.50 13.77 0.11
C GLN A 37 0.11 15.16 0.61
N ALA A 38 0.72 16.22 0.10
CA ALA A 38 0.36 17.59 0.47
C ALA A 38 -1.11 17.90 0.14
N GLY A 39 -1.57 17.49 -1.05
CA GLY A 39 -2.96 17.69 -1.49
C GLY A 39 -3.98 16.70 -0.92
N GLY A 40 -3.56 15.76 -0.06
CA GLY A 40 -4.47 14.80 0.57
C GLY A 40 -4.98 13.67 -0.33
N ALA A 41 -4.51 13.58 -1.58
CA ALA A 41 -4.91 12.53 -2.52
C ALA A 41 -4.42 11.13 -2.09
N SER A 42 -3.28 11.05 -1.41
CA SER A 42 -2.79 9.79 -0.84
C SER A 42 -1.82 10.03 0.32
N ARG A 43 -1.70 9.10 1.25
CA ARG A 43 -0.63 9.06 2.27
C ARG A 43 0.42 8.03 1.86
N THR A 44 1.67 8.47 1.73
CA THR A 44 2.78 7.62 1.27
C THR A 44 3.67 7.28 2.45
N PHE A 45 4.00 6.01 2.61
CA PHE A 45 4.91 5.52 3.64
C PHE A 45 6.12 4.87 2.99
N VAL A 46 7.30 5.13 3.54
CA VAL A 46 8.58 4.70 2.99
C VAL A 46 9.40 3.93 4.02
N VAL A 47 10.23 3.02 3.50
CA VAL A 47 11.31 2.35 4.24
C VAL A 47 12.63 2.75 3.60
N CYS A 48 13.61 3.04 4.44
CA CYS A 48 14.85 3.67 4.02
C CYS A 48 16.08 2.92 4.55
N VAL A 49 17.18 3.05 3.81
CA VAL A 49 18.54 2.84 4.32
C VAL A 49 19.17 4.22 4.42
N ARG A 50 19.42 4.69 5.65
CA ARG A 50 19.69 6.12 5.90
C ARG A 50 18.51 6.95 5.37
N ASN A 51 18.74 7.84 4.40
CA ASN A 51 17.70 8.64 3.76
C ASN A 51 17.23 8.10 2.40
N ARG A 52 17.94 7.11 1.83
CA ARG A 52 17.57 6.50 0.55
C ARG A 52 16.37 5.61 0.72
N VAL A 53 15.29 5.92 0.01
CA VAL A 53 14.09 5.07 -0.04
C VAL A 53 14.42 3.79 -0.79
N ILE A 54 14.11 2.66 -0.17
CA ILE A 54 14.29 1.31 -0.75
C ILE A 54 12.96 0.57 -0.92
N ALA A 55 11.88 1.10 -0.35
CA ALA A 55 10.54 0.55 -0.46
C ALA A 55 9.51 1.62 -0.12
N TYR A 56 8.32 1.55 -0.73
CA TYR A 56 7.21 2.42 -0.35
C TYR A 56 5.86 1.76 -0.60
N TYR A 57 4.84 2.32 0.03
CA TYR A 57 3.45 2.10 -0.37
C TYR A 57 2.62 3.37 -0.18
N ALA A 58 1.49 3.47 -0.88
CA ALA A 58 0.58 4.61 -0.82
C ALA A 58 -0.86 4.16 -0.54
N LEU A 59 -1.49 4.80 0.44
CA LEU A 59 -2.88 4.60 0.84
C LEU A 59 -3.73 5.80 0.41
N ALA A 60 -4.94 5.53 -0.06
CA ALA A 60 -5.94 6.54 -0.36
C ALA A 60 -7.32 6.09 0.13
N SER A 61 -8.23 7.04 0.36
CA SER A 61 -9.65 6.75 0.54
C SER A 61 -10.28 6.34 -0.80
N GLY A 62 -11.21 5.39 -0.78
CA GLY A 62 -11.96 5.01 -1.97
C GLY A 62 -13.31 4.40 -1.65
N ALA A 63 -14.02 4.02 -2.71
CA ALA A 63 -15.27 3.30 -2.61
C ALA A 63 -15.38 2.33 -3.78
N VAL A 64 -16.01 1.17 -3.55
CA VAL A 64 -16.27 0.16 -4.59
C VAL A 64 -17.78 0.00 -4.76
N ARG A 65 -18.25 -0.05 -6.01
CA ARG A 65 -19.68 -0.26 -6.26
C ARG A 65 -20.06 -1.69 -5.85
N GLN A 66 -21.28 -1.86 -5.33
CA GLN A 66 -21.73 -3.19 -4.91
C GLN A 66 -21.62 -4.28 -6.00
N PRO A 67 -21.94 -4.03 -7.28
CA PRO A 67 -21.84 -5.06 -8.32
C PRO A 67 -20.41 -5.53 -8.59
N GLU A 68 -19.42 -4.72 -8.27
CA GLU A 68 -17.99 -5.02 -8.49
C GLU A 68 -17.36 -5.74 -7.29
N ALA A 69 -18.08 -5.83 -6.16
CA ALA A 69 -17.60 -6.43 -4.94
C ALA A 69 -18.06 -7.91 -4.77
N PRO A 70 -17.22 -8.80 -4.19
CA PRO A 70 -17.62 -10.16 -3.86
C PRO A 70 -18.86 -10.20 -2.95
N GLY A 71 -19.70 -11.23 -3.10
CA GLY A 71 -20.98 -11.36 -2.35
C GLY A 71 -20.86 -11.15 -0.84
N ARG A 72 -19.86 -11.76 -0.21
CA ARG A 72 -19.58 -11.59 1.24
C ARG A 72 -19.13 -10.18 1.64
N PHE A 73 -18.53 -9.44 0.71
CA PHE A 73 -18.01 -8.10 0.95
C PHE A 73 -19.13 -7.05 0.89
N ARG A 74 -20.11 -7.24 -0.01
CA ARG A 74 -21.24 -6.32 -0.25
C ARG A 74 -22.49 -6.57 0.59
N ARG A 75 -22.63 -7.75 1.21
CA ARG A 75 -23.83 -8.09 2.01
C ARG A 75 -24.11 -7.03 3.09
N ASN A 76 -25.33 -6.47 3.09
CA ASN A 76 -25.81 -5.45 4.04
C ASN A 76 -24.94 -4.18 4.08
N ARG A 77 -24.38 -3.75 2.95
CA ARG A 77 -23.56 -2.53 2.86
C ARG A 77 -24.25 -1.45 2.01
N PRO A 78 -23.89 -0.16 2.19
CA PRO A 78 -24.32 0.91 1.29
C PRO A 78 -23.69 0.75 -0.10
N ASP A 79 -24.24 1.44 -1.09
CA ASP A 79 -23.62 1.61 -2.41
C ASP A 79 -23.24 3.09 -2.60
N PRO A 80 -21.96 3.44 -2.79
CA PRO A 80 -20.80 2.55 -2.84
C PRO A 80 -20.29 2.12 -1.45
N ILE A 81 -19.58 0.98 -1.40
CA ILE A 81 -19.00 0.43 -0.17
C ILE A 81 -17.70 1.18 0.14
N PRO A 82 -17.53 1.78 1.32
CA PRO A 82 -16.33 2.53 1.66
C PRO A 82 -15.13 1.59 1.92
N VAL A 83 -14.00 1.90 1.28
CA VAL A 83 -12.77 1.10 1.35
C VAL A 83 -11.54 2.00 1.48
N ALA A 84 -10.43 1.44 1.95
CA ALA A 84 -9.13 2.03 1.70
C ALA A 84 -8.53 1.40 0.45
N VAL A 85 -7.74 2.16 -0.30
CA VAL A 85 -7.07 1.70 -1.51
C VAL A 85 -5.57 1.67 -1.27
N LEU A 86 -4.95 0.49 -1.40
CA LEU A 86 -3.51 0.37 -1.56
C LEU A 86 -3.17 0.66 -3.02
N GLY A 87 -3.00 1.94 -3.33
CA GLY A 87 -2.86 2.39 -4.71
C GLY A 87 -1.54 1.95 -5.33
N ARG A 88 -0.46 1.92 -4.53
CA ARG A 88 0.89 1.59 -4.99
C ARG A 88 1.65 0.88 -3.88
N LEU A 89 2.46 -0.10 -4.26
CA LEU A 89 3.48 -0.74 -3.43
C LEU A 89 4.65 -1.10 -4.34
N ALA A 90 5.85 -0.68 -3.96
CA ALA A 90 7.04 -0.97 -4.73
C ALA A 90 8.24 -1.15 -3.80
N ILE A 91 9.18 -1.98 -4.25
CA ILE A 91 10.44 -2.28 -3.55
C ILE A 91 11.55 -2.13 -4.57
N ASP A 92 12.62 -1.45 -4.18
CA ASP A 92 13.82 -1.31 -5.01
C ASP A 92 14.36 -2.68 -5.39
N GLN A 93 14.76 -2.86 -6.65
CA GLN A 93 15.22 -4.13 -7.21
C GLN A 93 16.33 -4.77 -6.38
N SER A 94 17.25 -3.95 -5.83
CA SER A 94 18.35 -4.44 -4.99
C SER A 94 17.91 -5.01 -3.63
N HIS A 95 16.64 -4.80 -3.25
CA HIS A 95 16.05 -5.22 -1.99
C HIS A 95 14.85 -6.16 -2.13
N GLN A 96 14.48 -6.57 -3.35
CA GLN A 96 13.42 -7.54 -3.60
C GLN A 96 13.76 -8.94 -3.08
N GLY A 97 12.74 -9.78 -2.89
CA GLY A 97 12.92 -11.16 -2.39
C GLY A 97 13.24 -11.29 -0.88
N ARG A 98 13.37 -10.17 -0.15
CA ARG A 98 13.76 -10.15 1.28
C ARG A 98 12.59 -10.08 2.26
N GLY A 99 11.37 -10.39 1.82
CA GLY A 99 10.16 -10.34 2.65
C GLY A 99 9.61 -8.93 2.95
N ILE A 100 10.26 -7.86 2.46
CA ILE A 100 9.88 -6.46 2.70
C ILE A 100 8.44 -6.19 2.25
N GLY A 101 8.02 -6.69 1.09
CA GLY A 101 6.67 -6.46 0.58
C GLY A 101 5.59 -6.95 1.54
N ARG A 102 5.73 -8.16 2.08
CA ARG A 102 4.75 -8.70 3.06
C ARG A 102 4.73 -7.86 4.34
N ALA A 103 5.90 -7.39 4.78
CA ALA A 103 5.99 -6.49 5.93
C ALA A 103 5.28 -5.15 5.66
N LEU A 104 5.39 -4.58 4.45
CA LEU A 104 4.68 -3.36 4.06
C LEU A 104 3.16 -3.56 4.00
N VAL A 105 2.68 -4.66 3.42
CA VAL A 105 1.24 -4.98 3.40
C VAL A 105 0.70 -5.13 4.83
N ARG A 106 1.46 -5.79 5.72
CA ARG A 106 1.11 -5.90 7.14
C ARG A 106 1.07 -4.53 7.83
N ASP A 107 2.06 -3.68 7.60
CA ASP A 107 2.09 -2.31 8.14
C ASP A 107 0.89 -1.49 7.65
N ALA A 108 0.57 -1.55 6.36
CA ALA A 108 -0.61 -0.91 5.77
C ALA A 108 -1.91 -1.41 6.41
N GLY A 109 -2.04 -2.73 6.63
CA GLY A 109 -3.18 -3.33 7.30
C GLY A 109 -3.34 -2.85 8.76
N LEU A 110 -2.25 -2.79 9.53
CA LEU A 110 -2.28 -2.29 10.90
C LEU A 110 -2.69 -0.82 10.98
N ARG A 111 -2.19 0.01 10.06
CA ARG A 111 -2.61 1.42 9.96
C ARG A 111 -4.09 1.55 9.58
N LEU A 112 -4.57 0.67 8.71
CA LEU A 112 -5.96 0.66 8.31
C LEU A 112 -6.88 0.29 9.48
N LEU A 113 -6.50 -0.70 10.28
CA LEU A 113 -7.26 -1.07 11.49
C LEU A 113 -7.39 0.12 12.44
N ASN A 114 -6.29 0.84 12.68
CA ASN A 114 -6.34 2.07 13.50
C ASN A 114 -7.23 3.16 12.89
N ALA A 115 -7.21 3.32 11.56
CA ALA A 115 -8.08 4.28 10.88
C ALA A 115 -9.56 3.87 10.92
N ALA A 116 -9.84 2.55 10.90
CA ALA A 116 -11.19 1.99 10.90
C ALA A 116 -11.95 2.21 12.21
N GLU A 117 -11.24 2.50 13.32
CA GLU A 117 -11.85 2.89 14.59
C GLU A 117 -12.59 4.24 14.52
N ILE A 118 -12.19 5.10 13.59
CA ILE A 118 -12.72 6.48 13.47
C ILE A 118 -13.49 6.65 12.16
N LEU A 119 -13.14 5.90 11.11
CA LEU A 119 -13.75 5.99 9.78
C LEU A 119 -14.34 4.64 9.37
N GLY A 120 -15.54 4.66 8.81
CA GLY A 120 -16.17 3.44 8.29
C GLY A 120 -15.41 2.88 7.09
N ILE A 121 -14.56 1.87 7.30
CA ILE A 121 -13.78 1.22 6.23
C ILE A 121 -14.07 -0.28 6.23
N ARG A 122 -14.58 -0.80 5.10
CA ARG A 122 -14.93 -2.23 4.97
C ARG A 122 -13.71 -3.13 4.81
N GLY A 123 -12.66 -2.63 4.18
CA GLY A 123 -11.47 -3.39 3.84
C GLY A 123 -10.50 -2.60 2.96
N LEU A 124 -9.43 -3.29 2.55
CA LEU A 124 -8.39 -2.78 1.66
C LEU A 124 -8.61 -3.31 0.24
N LEU A 125 -8.78 -2.40 -0.70
CA LEU A 125 -8.82 -2.67 -2.14
C LEU A 125 -7.41 -2.49 -2.70
N VAL A 126 -6.99 -3.41 -3.58
CA VAL A 126 -5.69 -3.39 -4.23
C VAL A 126 -5.89 -3.60 -5.73
N HIS A 127 -5.25 -2.77 -6.54
CA HIS A 127 -5.17 -2.97 -7.98
C HIS A 127 -3.80 -3.55 -8.30
N ALA A 128 -3.77 -4.82 -8.70
CA ALA A 128 -2.54 -5.47 -9.13
C ALA A 128 -2.17 -4.99 -10.54
N ILE A 129 -0.93 -4.53 -10.71
CA ILE A 129 -0.40 -4.07 -12.01
C ILE A 129 0.06 -5.23 -12.90
N SER A 130 0.26 -6.42 -12.33
CA SER A 130 0.65 -7.64 -13.03
C SER A 130 0.10 -8.88 -12.34
N ASP A 131 0.12 -10.02 -13.03
CA ASP A 131 -0.28 -11.31 -12.46
C ASP A 131 0.63 -11.74 -11.29
N ASP A 132 1.93 -11.42 -11.36
CA ASP A 132 2.86 -11.64 -10.25
C ASP A 132 2.47 -10.83 -9.02
N ALA A 133 2.08 -9.56 -9.21
CA ALA A 133 1.60 -8.72 -8.13
C ALA A 133 0.30 -9.27 -7.54
N ARG A 134 -0.61 -9.77 -8.39
CA ARG A 134 -1.85 -10.42 -7.95
C ARG A 134 -1.56 -11.64 -7.08
N ALA A 135 -0.72 -12.56 -7.55
CA ALA A 135 -0.31 -13.75 -6.81
C ALA A 135 0.37 -13.37 -5.47
N PHE A 136 1.19 -12.32 -5.47
CA PHE A 136 1.79 -11.79 -4.26
C PHE A 136 0.73 -11.30 -3.25
N TYR A 137 -0.25 -10.51 -3.69
CA TYR A 137 -1.31 -10.01 -2.79
C TYR A 137 -2.22 -11.12 -2.30
N GLU A 138 -2.58 -12.09 -3.15
CA GLU A 138 -3.35 -13.27 -2.74
C GLU A 138 -2.60 -14.04 -1.64
N ALA A 139 -1.30 -14.30 -1.83
CA ALA A 139 -0.46 -14.96 -0.83
C ALA A 139 -0.27 -14.14 0.47
N ALA A 140 -0.24 -12.81 0.37
CA ALA A 140 -0.14 -11.91 1.53
C ALA A 140 -1.46 -11.73 2.28
N SER A 141 -2.59 -11.87 1.57
CA SER A 141 -3.95 -11.74 2.12
C SER A 141 -4.44 -13.00 2.84
N CYS A 142 -3.77 -14.13 2.64
CA CYS A 142 -4.09 -15.37 3.33
C CYS A 142 -3.68 -15.27 4.81
N PRO A 143 -4.64 -15.26 5.76
CA PRO A 143 -4.28 -15.35 7.16
C PRO A 143 -3.78 -16.77 7.39
N ARG A 144 -2.47 -16.94 7.65
CA ARG A 144 -1.99 -18.11 8.37
C ARG A 144 -2.42 -17.97 9.82
N HIS A 145 -3.71 -18.13 10.08
CA HIS A 145 -4.22 -18.57 11.37
C HIS A 145 -5.65 -19.09 11.18
N PRO A 146 -5.90 -20.37 11.52
CA PRO A 146 -7.26 -20.78 11.83
C PRO A 146 -7.66 -19.97 13.06
N ILE A 147 -8.74 -19.22 12.96
CA ILE A 147 -9.36 -18.61 14.14
C ILE A 147 -10.00 -19.80 14.89
N PRO A 148 -9.72 -20.00 16.19
CA PRO A 148 -10.35 -21.05 16.99
C PRO A 148 -11.86 -20.89 17.08
#